data_AF-A0A1J4KXQ1-F1
#
_entry.id   AF-A0A1J4KXQ1-F1
#
_cell.length_a   1.000
_cell.length_b   1.000
_cell.length_c   1.000
_cell.angle_alpha   90.00
_cell.angle_beta   90.00
_cell.angle_gamma   90.00
#
_symmetry.space_group_name_H-M   'P 1'
#
loop_
_entity.id
_entity.type
_entity.pdbx_description
1 polymer ?
#
loop_
_entity_poly.entity_id
_entity_poly.type
_entity_poly.pdbx_seq_one_letter_code
_entity_poly.pdbx_strand_id
1 'polypeptide(L)'
;MLFLFSILLLRQFNLTHTLWPPSLSEKGLFGRAVSFAGSRIAVSAEYVQVPGFVNHNKNYTGVVYIYDYDASSDNYVLNKGTDNNRIEPQAVDRINPGTLGSKVILSSDGKLLLAGAPYTDIRTDFSGIVLDPTQKVEFNEYQDGQYYAEVGALYLFREDEKGNWKQEYVSVPNNVVCKGGYGRSMSGSYDLHFFAGAYYNKIMPNLPDLIGQVFITSKNDQGYKQDQAILPPPEINNSETQRFGSSLTFHEKNKLYVTSLAEKPESQEEGDDGGVFEYHNKDGVWKLVANITESSAKSFDQFGIRSAFRGDDLAAIYGRKNTAPIQHNIFILPKVNDVWATTPQQTISFLDEEVTDLFFCSSTASKNNYLAIIVSNNIVIYEQNPDSLLYTLLQNITDPRIVHQDVTTPYEEQGVTFASDFSWDSNQCNKFIVGAMGRYGSGASSVPNEYSRSYVYELIDVEEPKSEDNTWLVVGCVVAAVVVIIIVILTIFMVRRNRVRNGHINMDIINKSHNDV
;
A
#
# COMPACT_ATOMS: atom_id res chain seq x y z
N MET A 1 25.17 7.46 40.06
CA MET A 1 23.91 7.28 39.33
C MET A 1 24.08 8.02 38.01
N LEU A 2 24.61 7.35 36.98
CA LEU A 2 24.71 7.92 35.63
C LEU A 2 23.32 7.82 35.01
N PHE A 3 22.61 8.94 34.88
CA PHE A 3 21.47 9.03 33.97
C PHE A 3 22.04 9.07 32.55
N LEU A 4 22.09 7.92 31.87
CA LEU A 4 22.21 7.91 30.42
C LEU A 4 20.91 8.50 29.88
N PHE A 5 20.97 9.75 29.42
CA PHE A 5 19.96 10.29 28.51
C PHE A 5 20.11 9.55 27.19
N SER A 6 19.34 8.48 27.00
CA SER A 6 19.13 7.93 25.67
C SER A 6 18.41 8.99 24.86
N ILE A 7 19.12 9.59 23.90
CA ILE A 7 18.52 10.47 22.89
C ILE A 7 17.54 9.58 22.11
N LEU A 8 16.24 9.86 22.24
CA LEU A 8 15.23 9.26 21.40
C LEU A 8 15.35 9.91 20.01
N LEU A 9 15.90 9.16 19.06
CA LEU A 9 15.83 9.55 17.65
C LEU A 9 14.38 9.36 17.20
N LEU A 10 13.72 10.47 16.86
CA LEU A 10 12.38 10.45 16.28
C LEU A 10 12.53 10.10 14.80
N ARG A 11 11.98 8.95 14.39
CA ARG A 11 11.93 8.56 12.98
C ARG A 11 10.61 9.06 12.40
N GLN A 12 10.65 9.67 11.22
CA GLN A 12 9.44 10.06 10.50
C GLN A 12 9.68 10.07 9.00
N PHE A 13 8.61 9.86 8.23
CA PHE A 13 8.64 10.01 6.79
C PHE A 13 8.38 11.47 6.42
N ASN A 14 9.36 12.08 5.75
CA ASN A 14 9.26 13.42 5.21
C ASN A 14 8.98 13.37 3.73
N LEU A 15 8.16 14.30 3.25
CA LEU A 15 7.98 14.54 1.83
C LEU A 15 9.29 15.08 1.25
N THR A 16 9.87 14.36 0.28
CA THR A 16 11.11 14.79 -0.39
C THR A 16 10.86 15.27 -1.81
N HIS A 17 9.90 14.66 -2.52
CA HIS A 17 9.63 15.00 -3.92
C HIS A 17 8.14 15.05 -4.23
N THR A 18 7.79 15.89 -5.20
CA THR A 18 6.48 15.87 -5.87
C THR A 18 6.69 15.63 -7.36
N LEU A 19 6.10 14.56 -7.87
CA LEU A 19 6.13 14.19 -9.27
C LEU A 19 4.89 14.72 -9.97
N TRP A 20 5.09 15.32 -11.14
CA TRP A 20 4.05 15.91 -11.97
C TRP A 20 4.00 15.21 -13.32
N PRO A 21 2.83 15.14 -13.98
CA PRO A 21 2.76 14.69 -15.36
C PRO A 21 3.66 15.58 -16.24
N PRO A 22 4.18 15.08 -17.37
CA PRO A 22 5.13 15.83 -18.19
C PRO A 22 4.55 17.11 -18.80
N SER A 23 3.21 17.23 -18.86
CA SER A 23 2.51 18.41 -19.33
C SER A 23 1.24 18.63 -18.52
N LEU A 24 1.00 19.88 -18.11
CA LEU A 24 -0.28 20.30 -17.50
C LEU A 24 -1.46 20.23 -18.48
N SER A 25 -1.20 20.20 -19.80
CA SER A 25 -2.27 20.03 -20.79
C SER A 25 -2.83 18.60 -20.80
N GLU A 26 -2.09 17.65 -20.23
CA GLU A 26 -2.48 16.26 -20.23
C GLU A 26 -3.35 15.94 -19.02
N LYS A 27 -4.64 15.68 -19.30
CA LYS A 27 -5.64 15.36 -18.29
C LYS A 27 -5.87 13.85 -18.32
N GLY A 28 -5.27 13.13 -17.38
CA GLY A 28 -5.22 11.67 -17.45
C GLY A 28 -5.44 10.91 -16.15
N LEU A 29 -5.81 11.57 -15.05
CA LEU A 29 -5.77 10.97 -13.70
C LEU A 29 -4.36 10.47 -13.34
N PHE A 30 -3.33 11.30 -13.55
CA PHE A 30 -1.97 10.96 -13.13
C PHE A 30 -1.92 10.67 -11.62
N GLY A 31 -1.18 9.64 -11.21
CA GLY A 31 -1.19 9.16 -9.82
C GLY A 31 -2.37 8.23 -9.50
N ARG A 32 -3.14 7.79 -10.50
CA ARG A 32 -4.22 6.82 -10.31
C ARG A 32 -3.73 5.53 -9.68
N ALA A 33 -2.60 5.03 -10.17
CA ALA A 33 -1.86 3.92 -9.62
C ALA A 33 -0.36 4.24 -9.61
N VAL A 34 0.35 3.71 -8.61
CA VAL A 34 1.78 3.92 -8.42
C VAL A 34 2.49 2.63 -8.07
N SER A 35 3.74 2.48 -8.50
CA SER A 35 4.59 1.36 -8.11
C SER A 35 6.02 1.82 -7.92
N PHE A 36 6.73 1.25 -6.95
CA PHE A 36 8.06 1.67 -6.53
C PHE A 36 8.99 0.46 -6.42
N ALA A 37 10.13 0.53 -7.10
CA ALA A 37 11.15 -0.52 -7.07
C ALA A 37 12.55 0.11 -7.04
N GLY A 38 13.17 0.17 -5.86
CA GLY A 38 14.52 0.70 -5.70
C GLY A 38 14.63 2.18 -6.06
N SER A 39 15.33 2.52 -7.15
CA SER A 39 15.48 3.90 -7.61
C SER A 39 14.42 4.31 -8.65
N ARG A 40 13.44 3.45 -8.92
CA ARG A 40 12.49 3.63 -10.03
C ARG A 40 11.06 3.66 -9.53
N ILE A 41 10.28 4.54 -10.15
CA ILE A 41 8.88 4.76 -9.86
C ILE A 41 8.08 4.66 -11.16
N ALA A 42 6.96 3.93 -11.12
CA ALA A 42 5.93 3.99 -12.14
C ALA A 42 4.74 4.79 -11.62
N VAL A 43 4.22 5.71 -12.44
CA VAL A 43 2.99 6.47 -12.16
C VAL A 43 2.07 6.39 -13.37
N SER A 44 0.85 5.91 -13.16
CA SER A 44 -0.11 5.79 -14.27
C SER A 44 -0.99 7.02 -14.43
N ALA A 45 -1.48 7.19 -15.66
CA ALA A 45 -2.51 8.15 -16.02
C ALA A 45 -3.56 7.42 -16.89
N GLU A 46 -4.53 6.80 -16.21
CA GLU A 46 -5.51 5.87 -16.76
C GLU A 46 -6.39 6.49 -17.89
N TYR A 47 -6.63 7.79 -17.86
CA TYR A 47 -7.58 8.47 -18.77
C TYR A 47 -6.91 9.29 -19.89
N VAL A 48 -5.61 9.10 -20.11
CA VAL A 48 -4.94 9.71 -21.26
C VAL A 48 -5.50 9.11 -22.55
N GLN A 49 -5.81 9.98 -23.51
CA GLN A 49 -6.19 9.58 -24.86
C GLN A 49 -4.93 9.49 -25.71
N VAL A 50 -4.65 8.31 -26.26
CA VAL A 50 -3.51 8.10 -27.16
C VAL A 50 -4.02 8.21 -28.60
N PRO A 51 -3.46 9.11 -29.43
CA PRO A 51 -3.87 9.25 -30.83
C PRO A 51 -3.77 7.93 -31.59
N GLY A 52 -4.79 7.62 -32.40
CA GLY A 52 -4.86 6.39 -33.18
C GLY A 52 -5.56 5.22 -32.50
N PHE A 53 -5.80 5.29 -31.19
CA PHE A 53 -6.66 4.34 -30.49
C PHE A 53 -8.10 4.85 -30.40
N VAL A 54 -9.05 3.93 -30.57
CA VAL A 54 -10.49 4.18 -30.39
C VAL A 54 -10.99 3.22 -29.33
N ASN A 55 -11.72 3.74 -28.35
CA ASN A 55 -12.32 2.93 -27.29
C ASN A 55 -13.68 3.52 -26.90
N HIS A 56 -14.67 2.66 -26.68
CA HIS A 56 -16.04 3.04 -26.33
C HIS A 56 -16.12 3.96 -25.09
N ASN A 57 -15.18 3.84 -24.16
CA ASN A 57 -15.12 4.66 -22.95
C ASN A 57 -14.40 6.00 -23.20
N LYS A 58 -15.03 6.89 -23.99
CA LYS A 58 -14.52 8.24 -24.31
C LYS A 58 -13.09 8.25 -24.88
N ASN A 59 -12.70 7.17 -25.57
CA ASN A 59 -11.35 6.93 -26.10
C ASN A 59 -10.23 6.93 -25.03
N TYR A 60 -10.56 6.69 -23.76
CA TYR A 60 -9.55 6.58 -22.71
C TYR A 60 -8.70 5.32 -22.93
N THR A 61 -7.46 5.53 -23.37
CA THR A 61 -6.51 4.45 -23.66
C THR A 61 -5.63 4.17 -22.45
N GLY A 62 -5.18 5.23 -21.76
CA GLY A 62 -4.31 5.17 -20.60
C GLY A 62 -2.83 5.01 -20.94
N VAL A 63 -1.96 5.50 -20.05
CA VAL A 63 -0.50 5.46 -20.20
C VAL A 63 0.19 5.28 -18.83
N VAL A 64 1.47 4.92 -18.85
CA VAL A 64 2.32 4.87 -17.66
C VAL A 64 3.59 5.70 -17.86
N TYR A 65 4.01 6.40 -16.80
CA TYR A 65 5.24 7.17 -16.73
C TYR A 65 6.25 6.48 -15.83
N ILE A 66 7.52 6.49 -16.22
CA ILE A 66 8.62 5.97 -15.41
C ILE A 66 9.51 7.13 -14.99
N TYR A 67 9.80 7.22 -13.70
CA TYR A 67 10.76 8.16 -13.14
C TYR A 67 11.91 7.40 -12.51
N ASP A 68 13.13 7.78 -12.88
CA ASP A 68 14.36 7.27 -12.31
C ASP A 68 14.98 8.31 -11.38
N TYR A 69 15.41 7.87 -10.20
CA TYR A 69 16.16 8.72 -9.29
C TYR A 69 17.57 8.97 -9.84
N ASP A 70 17.88 10.24 -10.03
CA ASP A 70 19.21 10.73 -10.38
C ASP A 70 19.92 11.25 -9.13
N ALA A 71 20.87 10.45 -8.64
CA ALA A 71 21.65 10.78 -7.45
C ALA A 71 22.51 12.04 -7.61
N SER A 72 22.78 12.50 -8.84
CA SER A 72 23.58 13.71 -9.06
C SER A 72 22.79 15.00 -8.84
N SER A 73 21.49 14.96 -9.13
CA SER A 73 20.56 16.08 -8.93
C SER A 73 19.69 15.93 -7.68
N ASP A 74 19.78 14.78 -6.99
CA ASP A 74 18.89 14.39 -5.90
C ASP A 74 17.42 14.60 -6.29
N ASN A 75 17.06 14.07 -7.47
CA ASN A 75 15.73 14.26 -8.02
C ASN A 75 15.30 13.07 -8.87
N TYR A 76 13.99 12.90 -9.03
CA TYR A 76 13.42 11.92 -9.95
C TYR A 76 13.24 12.53 -11.34
N VAL A 77 13.90 11.94 -12.33
CA VAL A 77 13.89 12.36 -13.71
C VAL A 77 13.05 11.39 -14.53
N LEU A 78 12.23 11.93 -15.41
CA LEU A 78 11.40 11.13 -16.31
C LEU A 78 12.29 10.30 -17.27
N ASN A 79 12.12 8.99 -17.25
CA ASN A 79 12.82 8.02 -18.10
C ASN A 79 12.25 8.05 -19.54
N LYS A 80 13.02 7.53 -20.50
CA LYS A 80 12.63 7.50 -21.91
C LYS A 80 11.54 6.47 -22.18
N GLY A 81 10.34 6.96 -22.44
CA GLY A 81 9.25 6.19 -23.06
C GLY A 81 9.37 6.11 -24.60
N THR A 82 8.30 5.69 -25.26
CA THR A 82 8.22 5.68 -26.74
C THR A 82 8.02 7.08 -27.30
N ASP A 83 6.95 7.75 -26.88
CA ASP A 83 6.54 9.09 -27.32
C ASP A 83 6.17 9.95 -26.11
N ASN A 84 6.65 11.20 -26.05
CA ASN A 84 6.47 12.10 -24.90
C ASN A 84 6.85 11.47 -23.54
N ASN A 85 7.79 10.52 -23.56
CA ASN A 85 8.22 9.74 -22.40
C ASN A 85 7.10 8.91 -21.74
N ARG A 86 6.09 8.52 -22.53
CA ARG A 86 5.01 7.62 -22.10
C ARG A 86 5.33 6.18 -22.45
N ILE A 87 4.81 5.28 -21.64
CA ILE A 87 4.62 3.88 -21.99
C ILE A 87 3.15 3.74 -22.38
N GLU A 88 2.93 3.52 -23.67
CA GLU A 88 1.61 3.40 -24.29
C GLU A 88 1.39 1.94 -24.72
N PRO A 89 0.13 1.46 -24.77
CA PRO A 89 -0.12 0.15 -25.35
C PRO A 89 0.26 0.17 -26.83
N GLN A 90 0.87 -0.90 -27.32
CA GLN A 90 1.15 -1.05 -28.74
C GLN A 90 -0.07 -1.64 -29.43
N ALA A 91 -0.32 -1.24 -30.68
CA ALA A 91 -1.41 -1.80 -31.47
C ALA A 91 -1.23 -3.32 -31.62
N VAL A 92 -2.20 -4.07 -31.11
CA VAL A 92 -2.30 -5.52 -31.28
C VAL A 92 -3.55 -5.78 -32.10
N ASP A 93 -3.43 -6.57 -33.18
CA ASP A 93 -4.58 -6.93 -34.01
C ASP A 93 -5.72 -7.42 -33.11
N ARG A 94 -6.93 -6.90 -33.34
CA ARG A 94 -8.18 -7.32 -32.66
C ARG A 94 -8.28 -7.00 -31.16
N ILE A 95 -7.39 -6.18 -30.61
CA ILE A 95 -7.43 -5.73 -29.21
C ILE A 95 -7.45 -4.22 -29.18
N ASN A 96 -8.52 -3.65 -28.64
CA ASN A 96 -8.66 -2.21 -28.44
C ASN A 96 -8.41 -1.88 -26.95
N PRO A 97 -7.21 -1.40 -26.58
CA PRO A 97 -6.88 -1.09 -25.20
C PRO A 97 -7.86 -0.06 -24.62
N GLY A 98 -8.19 -0.23 -23.34
CA GLY A 98 -8.96 0.74 -22.58
C GLY A 98 -8.40 0.87 -21.18
N THR A 99 -8.15 2.11 -20.78
CA THR A 99 -7.74 2.51 -19.43
C THR A 99 -6.50 1.78 -18.88
N LEU A 100 -5.44 1.68 -19.69
CA LEU A 100 -4.15 1.16 -19.27
C LEU A 100 -3.62 1.93 -18.05
N GLY A 101 -3.12 1.19 -17.07
CA GLY A 101 -2.57 1.74 -15.84
C GLY A 101 -3.61 1.93 -14.73
N SER A 102 -4.77 1.27 -14.80
CA SER A 102 -5.71 1.23 -13.67
C SER A 102 -5.07 0.67 -12.39
N LYS A 103 -4.10 -0.23 -12.56
CA LYS A 103 -3.11 -0.69 -11.58
C LYS A 103 -1.78 -0.87 -12.31
N VAL A 104 -0.67 -0.68 -11.60
CA VAL A 104 0.69 -0.87 -12.12
C VAL A 104 1.56 -1.61 -11.11
N ILE A 105 2.46 -2.46 -11.60
CA ILE A 105 3.44 -3.19 -10.78
C ILE A 105 4.77 -3.19 -11.53
N LEU A 106 5.83 -2.73 -10.88
CA LEU A 106 7.21 -2.91 -11.33
C LEU A 106 7.78 -4.22 -10.77
N SER A 107 8.61 -4.90 -11.55
CA SER A 107 9.47 -5.95 -11.00
C SER A 107 10.49 -5.35 -10.02
N SER A 108 11.05 -6.17 -9.14
CA SER A 108 12.01 -5.74 -8.11
C SER A 108 13.29 -5.12 -8.68
N ASP A 109 13.67 -5.50 -9.90
CA ASP A 109 14.79 -4.90 -10.66
C ASP A 109 14.38 -3.66 -11.48
N GLY A 110 13.10 -3.31 -11.48
CA GLY A 110 12.52 -2.20 -12.22
C GLY A 110 12.53 -2.36 -13.75
N LYS A 111 12.85 -3.53 -14.30
CA LYS A 111 13.00 -3.76 -15.76
C LYS A 111 11.75 -4.29 -16.45
N LEU A 112 10.77 -4.74 -15.68
CA LEU A 112 9.45 -5.14 -16.16
C LEU A 112 8.38 -4.27 -15.51
N LEU A 113 7.35 -3.97 -16.28
CA LEU A 113 6.17 -3.24 -15.85
C LEU A 113 4.93 -4.02 -16.28
N LEU A 114 4.11 -4.42 -15.32
CA LEU A 114 2.77 -4.94 -15.56
C LEU A 114 1.76 -3.82 -15.35
N ALA A 115 0.85 -3.64 -16.31
CA ALA A 115 -0.21 -2.63 -16.26
C ALA A 115 -1.58 -3.24 -16.58
N GLY A 116 -2.56 -2.95 -15.75
CA GLY A 116 -3.95 -3.38 -15.94
C GLY A 116 -4.72 -2.42 -16.85
N ALA A 117 -5.58 -2.97 -17.71
CA ALA A 117 -6.39 -2.22 -18.67
C ALA A 117 -7.82 -2.78 -18.72
N PRO A 118 -8.63 -2.58 -17.66
CA PRO A 118 -9.88 -3.29 -17.44
C PRO A 118 -11.02 -2.91 -18.39
N TYR A 119 -10.87 -1.88 -19.22
CA TYR A 119 -11.86 -1.49 -20.23
C TYR A 119 -11.39 -1.84 -21.65
N THR A 120 -10.44 -2.77 -21.77
CA THR A 120 -10.00 -3.31 -23.06
C THR A 120 -11.11 -4.14 -23.71
N ASP A 121 -11.35 -3.86 -24.99
CA ASP A 121 -12.30 -4.59 -25.82
C ASP A 121 -11.57 -5.57 -26.73
N ILE A 122 -12.15 -6.75 -26.96
CA ILE A 122 -11.53 -7.80 -27.77
C ILE A 122 -12.45 -8.24 -28.91
N ARG A 123 -11.93 -8.34 -30.14
CA ARG A 123 -12.75 -8.70 -31.31
C ARG A 123 -13.35 -10.09 -31.16
N THR A 124 -14.56 -10.28 -31.68
CA THR A 124 -15.33 -11.52 -31.50
C THR A 124 -14.72 -12.75 -32.19
N ASP A 125 -13.77 -12.55 -33.12
CA ASP A 125 -13.02 -13.60 -33.81
C ASP A 125 -11.58 -13.75 -33.29
N PHE A 126 -11.25 -13.20 -32.11
CA PHE A 126 -9.95 -13.39 -31.48
C PHE A 126 -9.76 -14.86 -31.06
N SER A 127 -8.64 -15.47 -31.47
CA SER A 127 -8.38 -16.88 -31.20
C SER A 127 -8.20 -17.14 -29.71
N GLY A 128 -8.75 -18.25 -29.21
CA GLY A 128 -8.56 -18.68 -27.82
C GLY A 128 -9.57 -18.11 -26.84
N ILE A 129 -10.52 -17.29 -27.31
CA ILE A 129 -11.67 -16.87 -26.50
C ILE A 129 -12.77 -17.92 -26.60
N VAL A 130 -13.17 -18.44 -25.45
CA VAL A 130 -14.40 -19.21 -25.28
C VAL A 130 -15.40 -18.34 -24.53
N LEU A 131 -16.50 -17.99 -25.19
CA LEU A 131 -17.62 -17.36 -24.51
C LEU A 131 -18.33 -18.36 -23.60
N ASP A 132 -18.69 -17.91 -22.40
CA ASP A 132 -19.63 -18.64 -21.58
C ASP A 132 -21.06 -18.47 -22.17
N PRO A 133 -21.68 -19.55 -22.70
CA PRO A 133 -22.97 -19.45 -23.39
C PRO A 133 -24.13 -19.09 -22.45
N THR A 134 -23.94 -19.15 -21.14
CA THR A 134 -24.98 -18.78 -20.17
C THR A 134 -25.01 -17.28 -19.88
N GLN A 135 -24.05 -16.52 -20.39
CA GLN A 135 -23.88 -15.10 -20.03
C GLN A 135 -24.43 -14.15 -21.07
N LYS A 136 -24.97 -13.02 -20.59
CA LYS A 136 -25.33 -11.90 -21.45
C LYS A 136 -24.07 -11.28 -22.03
N VAL A 137 -23.99 -11.28 -23.36
CA VAL A 137 -22.88 -10.70 -24.11
C VAL A 137 -23.22 -9.26 -24.47
N GLU A 138 -22.24 -8.36 -24.32
CA GLU A 138 -22.33 -6.98 -24.76
C GLU A 138 -21.22 -6.67 -25.76
N PHE A 139 -21.56 -5.86 -26.76
CA PHE A 139 -20.71 -5.61 -27.91
C PHE A 139 -20.51 -4.12 -28.14
N ASN A 140 -19.32 -3.79 -28.65
CA ASN A 140 -18.99 -2.50 -29.24
C ASN A 140 -18.67 -2.69 -30.72
N GLU A 141 -19.14 -1.77 -31.55
CA GLU A 141 -18.87 -1.77 -33.00
C GLU A 141 -17.75 -0.78 -33.30
N TYR A 142 -16.71 -1.28 -33.97
CA TYR A 142 -15.59 -0.49 -34.47
C TYR A 142 -15.52 -0.61 -35.99
N GLN A 143 -14.66 0.19 -36.64
CA GLN A 143 -14.55 0.21 -38.10
C GLN A 143 -14.13 -1.14 -38.69
N ASP A 144 -13.40 -1.95 -37.93
CA ASP A 144 -12.83 -3.23 -38.34
C ASP A 144 -13.60 -4.45 -37.81
N GLY A 145 -14.70 -4.24 -37.09
CA GLY A 145 -15.61 -5.31 -36.68
C GLY A 145 -16.24 -5.12 -35.31
N GLN A 146 -16.87 -6.20 -34.85
CA GLN A 146 -17.55 -6.28 -33.57
C GLN A 146 -16.61 -6.80 -32.48
N TYR A 147 -16.67 -6.18 -31.29
CA TYR A 147 -15.83 -6.49 -30.15
C TYR A 147 -16.65 -6.79 -28.91
N TYR A 148 -16.22 -7.75 -28.09
CA TYR A 148 -16.71 -7.96 -26.73
C TYR A 148 -16.33 -6.77 -25.85
N ALA A 149 -17.32 -6.17 -25.21
CA ALA A 149 -17.13 -5.00 -24.37
C ALA A 149 -16.48 -5.32 -23.02
N GLU A 150 -15.50 -4.51 -22.62
CA GLU A 150 -14.91 -4.48 -21.28
C GLU A 150 -14.41 -5.85 -20.78
N VAL A 151 -13.80 -6.64 -21.67
CA VAL A 151 -13.15 -7.90 -21.30
C VAL A 151 -11.97 -7.61 -20.37
N GLY A 152 -11.19 -6.57 -20.70
CA GLY A 152 -10.00 -6.22 -19.95
C GLY A 152 -8.77 -7.03 -20.35
N ALA A 153 -7.59 -6.49 -20.04
CA ALA A 153 -6.30 -7.05 -20.38
C ALA A 153 -5.23 -6.69 -19.33
N LEU A 154 -4.14 -7.46 -19.32
CA LEU A 154 -2.89 -7.08 -18.67
C LEU A 154 -1.81 -6.89 -19.73
N TYR A 155 -1.07 -5.80 -19.64
CA TYR A 155 0.01 -5.47 -20.55
C TYR A 155 1.33 -5.57 -19.79
N LEU A 156 2.26 -6.36 -20.32
CA LEU A 156 3.61 -6.50 -19.78
C LEU A 156 4.59 -5.77 -20.70
N PHE A 157 5.35 -4.85 -20.14
CA PHE A 157 6.38 -4.08 -20.82
C PHE A 157 7.75 -4.43 -20.27
N ARG A 158 8.77 -4.41 -21.14
CA ARG A 158 10.18 -4.60 -20.79
C ARG A 158 11.00 -3.40 -21.23
N GLU A 159 11.89 -2.95 -20.36
CA GLU A 159 12.94 -2.00 -20.72
C GLU A 159 14.07 -2.71 -21.49
N ASP A 160 14.47 -2.16 -22.62
CA ASP A 160 15.64 -2.62 -23.37
C ASP A 160 16.95 -2.03 -22.83
N GLU A 161 18.09 -2.50 -23.35
CA GLU A 161 19.43 -2.05 -22.90
C GLU A 161 19.69 -0.55 -23.08
N LYS A 162 18.89 0.12 -23.92
CA LYS A 162 18.98 1.57 -24.18
C LYS A 162 18.03 2.39 -23.30
N GLY A 163 17.28 1.72 -22.42
CA GLY A 163 16.29 2.35 -21.56
C GLY A 163 14.92 2.59 -22.22
N ASN A 164 14.64 2.00 -23.39
CA ASN A 164 13.32 2.16 -24.03
C ASN A 164 12.40 1.02 -23.60
N TRP A 165 11.13 1.34 -23.36
CA TRP A 165 10.13 0.35 -23.00
C TRP A 165 9.42 -0.22 -24.23
N LYS A 166 9.24 -1.54 -24.25
CA LYS A 166 8.53 -2.26 -25.32
C LYS A 166 7.50 -3.19 -24.72
N GLN A 167 6.32 -3.25 -25.35
CA GLN A 167 5.31 -4.23 -25.00
C GLN A 167 5.86 -5.63 -25.33
N GLU A 168 6.01 -6.46 -24.30
CA GLU A 168 6.50 -7.82 -24.43
C GLU A 168 5.35 -8.81 -24.59
N TYR A 169 4.24 -8.59 -23.88
CA TYR A 169 3.11 -9.51 -23.88
C TYR A 169 1.80 -8.81 -23.50
N VAL A 170 0.68 -9.34 -24.01
CA VAL A 170 -0.68 -8.96 -23.61
C VAL A 170 -1.41 -10.22 -23.15
N SER A 171 -1.84 -10.23 -21.89
CA SER A 171 -2.66 -11.29 -21.32
C SER A 171 -4.13 -10.90 -21.44
N VAL A 172 -4.92 -11.79 -22.03
CA VAL A 172 -6.38 -11.74 -22.03
C VAL A 172 -6.91 -13.04 -21.40
N PRO A 173 -8.06 -13.03 -20.73
CA PRO A 173 -8.61 -14.24 -20.14
C PRO A 173 -9.09 -15.20 -21.25
N ASN A 174 -8.74 -16.48 -21.16
CA ASN A 174 -9.15 -17.50 -22.15
C ASN A 174 -10.68 -17.74 -22.16
N ASN A 175 -11.36 -17.52 -21.03
CA ASN A 175 -12.81 -17.61 -20.92
C ASN A 175 -13.39 -16.20 -20.72
N VAL A 176 -14.19 -15.74 -21.67
CA VAL A 176 -14.65 -14.35 -21.71
C VAL A 176 -16.10 -14.22 -21.24
N VAL A 177 -16.28 -13.28 -20.32
CA VAL A 177 -17.54 -12.72 -19.84
C VAL A 177 -17.45 -11.19 -19.99
N CYS A 178 -18.27 -10.61 -20.86
CA CYS A 178 -18.30 -9.16 -21.07
C CYS A 178 -18.44 -8.41 -19.74
N LYS A 179 -17.79 -7.23 -19.64
CA LYS A 179 -17.73 -6.42 -18.41
C LYS A 179 -17.02 -7.07 -17.22
N GLY A 180 -16.31 -8.18 -17.43
CA GLY A 180 -15.52 -8.80 -16.37
C GLY A 180 -14.32 -7.96 -15.93
N GLY A 181 -13.82 -7.07 -16.80
CA GLY A 181 -12.78 -6.09 -16.48
C GLY A 181 -11.50 -6.68 -15.90
N TYR A 182 -10.97 -7.69 -16.59
CA TYR A 182 -9.68 -8.31 -16.29
C TYR A 182 -8.59 -7.24 -16.21
N GLY A 183 -7.79 -7.29 -15.15
CA GLY A 183 -6.74 -6.30 -14.87
C GLY A 183 -7.15 -5.16 -13.93
N ARG A 184 -8.39 -5.14 -13.43
CA ARG A 184 -8.78 -4.25 -12.33
C ARG A 184 -8.11 -4.62 -11.00
N SER A 185 -8.04 -5.92 -10.74
CA SER A 185 -7.28 -6.51 -9.64
C SER A 185 -6.24 -7.41 -10.27
N MET A 186 -4.98 -7.17 -9.91
CA MET A 186 -3.83 -7.89 -10.45
C MET A 186 -2.72 -7.95 -9.41
N SER A 187 -1.86 -8.96 -9.54
CA SER A 187 -0.64 -9.07 -8.75
C SER A 187 0.41 -9.83 -9.56
N GLY A 188 1.68 -9.72 -9.17
CA GLY A 188 2.75 -10.47 -9.83
C GLY A 188 3.87 -10.83 -8.86
N SER A 189 4.64 -11.86 -9.22
CA SER A 189 5.87 -12.22 -8.54
C SER A 189 6.88 -11.08 -8.62
N TYR A 190 7.88 -11.10 -7.75
CA TYR A 190 8.95 -10.07 -7.73
C TYR A 190 9.62 -9.86 -9.10
N ASP A 191 9.75 -10.91 -9.92
CA ASP A 191 10.34 -10.85 -11.27
C ASP A 191 9.30 -10.74 -12.40
N LEU A 192 8.01 -10.65 -12.07
CA LEU A 192 6.89 -10.65 -13.01
C LEU A 192 6.89 -11.80 -14.04
N HIS A 193 7.61 -12.89 -13.77
CA HIS A 193 7.50 -14.11 -14.55
C HIS A 193 6.24 -14.90 -14.23
N PHE A 194 5.62 -14.63 -13.09
CA PHE A 194 4.26 -15.04 -12.76
C PHE A 194 3.45 -13.79 -12.48
N PHE A 195 2.26 -13.71 -13.05
CA PHE A 195 1.32 -12.66 -12.71
C PHE A 195 -0.10 -13.16 -12.88
N ALA A 196 -1.03 -12.53 -12.18
CA ALA A 196 -2.43 -12.90 -12.20
C ALA A 196 -3.30 -11.67 -12.36
N GLY A 197 -4.42 -11.87 -13.04
CA GLY A 197 -5.52 -10.93 -13.06
C GLY A 197 -6.78 -11.62 -12.58
N ALA A 198 -7.54 -10.93 -11.75
CA ALA A 198 -8.88 -11.36 -11.40
C ALA A 198 -9.87 -10.87 -12.44
N TYR A 199 -10.92 -11.66 -12.61
CA TYR A 199 -11.98 -11.42 -13.55
C TYR A 199 -13.32 -11.44 -12.84
N TYR A 200 -14.18 -10.49 -13.22
CA TYR A 200 -15.55 -10.42 -12.74
C TYR A 200 -15.69 -10.14 -11.24
N ASN A 201 -14.95 -9.13 -10.76
CA ASN A 201 -14.91 -8.78 -9.33
C ASN A 201 -15.73 -7.51 -8.95
N LYS A 202 -16.77 -7.19 -9.73
CA LYS A 202 -17.66 -6.03 -9.52
C LYS A 202 -19.03 -6.48 -9.04
N ILE A 203 -19.66 -5.78 -8.09
CA ILE A 203 -21.09 -5.92 -7.75
C ILE A 203 -21.86 -4.79 -8.44
N MET A 204 -22.85 -5.15 -9.26
CA MET A 204 -23.75 -4.26 -10.00
C MET A 204 -25.06 -5.01 -10.29
N PRO A 205 -26.17 -4.32 -10.60
CA PRO A 205 -27.39 -4.97 -11.04
C PRO A 205 -27.22 -5.73 -12.36
N ASN A 206 -27.93 -6.85 -12.54
CA ASN A 206 -27.97 -7.67 -13.77
C ASN A 206 -26.61 -8.28 -14.18
N LEU A 207 -25.80 -8.63 -13.19
CA LEU A 207 -24.55 -9.34 -13.40
C LEU A 207 -24.84 -10.83 -13.70
N PRO A 208 -24.14 -11.46 -14.67
CA PRO A 208 -23.82 -12.89 -14.66
C PRO A 208 -23.83 -13.57 -13.29
N ASP A 209 -24.34 -14.80 -13.26
CA ASP A 209 -24.17 -15.75 -12.16
C ASP A 209 -22.73 -16.27 -12.09
N LEU A 210 -21.78 -15.35 -12.02
CA LEU A 210 -20.37 -15.59 -11.88
C LEU A 210 -19.86 -14.81 -10.66
N ILE A 211 -19.22 -15.51 -9.73
CA ILE A 211 -18.67 -14.91 -8.51
C ILE A 211 -17.27 -14.33 -8.76
N GLY A 212 -16.56 -14.83 -9.76
CA GLY A 212 -15.24 -14.35 -10.14
C GLY A 212 -14.29 -15.50 -10.45
N GLN A 213 -13.21 -15.21 -11.16
CA GLN A 213 -12.17 -16.17 -11.50
C GLN A 213 -10.81 -15.48 -11.47
N VAL A 214 -9.74 -16.23 -11.23
CA VAL A 214 -8.38 -15.71 -11.27
C VAL A 214 -7.57 -16.46 -12.32
N PHE A 215 -7.01 -15.71 -13.27
CA PHE A 215 -6.17 -16.27 -14.32
C PHE A 215 -4.71 -15.95 -14.02
N ILE A 216 -3.87 -16.98 -14.04
CA ILE A 216 -2.43 -16.88 -13.79
C ILE A 216 -1.72 -17.06 -15.12
N THR A 217 -0.81 -16.15 -15.44
CA THR A 217 0.08 -16.23 -16.58
C THR A 217 1.51 -16.43 -16.07
N SER A 218 2.20 -17.41 -16.64
CA SER A 218 3.60 -17.71 -16.36
C SER A 218 4.45 -17.61 -17.62
N LYS A 219 5.69 -17.16 -17.46
CA LYS A 219 6.73 -17.20 -18.51
C LYS A 219 7.54 -18.48 -18.38
N ASN A 220 7.68 -19.22 -19.47
CA ASN A 220 8.57 -20.37 -19.60
C ASN A 220 9.42 -20.25 -20.88
N ASP A 221 10.22 -21.27 -21.18
CA ASP A 221 11.12 -21.28 -22.35
C ASP A 221 10.39 -21.19 -23.71
N GLN A 222 9.10 -21.52 -23.74
CA GLN A 222 8.24 -21.44 -24.94
C GLN A 222 7.46 -20.12 -25.03
N GLY A 223 7.64 -19.22 -24.05
CA GLY A 223 6.94 -17.94 -23.98
C GLY A 223 5.97 -17.86 -22.80
N TYR A 224 4.95 -17.01 -22.94
CA TYR A 224 3.92 -16.83 -21.91
C TYR A 224 2.81 -17.85 -22.09
N LYS A 225 2.34 -18.40 -20.97
CA LYS A 225 1.25 -19.36 -20.91
C LYS A 225 0.31 -18.99 -19.78
N GLN A 226 -0.99 -18.99 -20.06
CA GLN A 226 -2.02 -18.90 -19.02
C GLN A 226 -2.35 -20.30 -18.48
N ASP A 227 -2.29 -20.46 -17.17
CA ASP A 227 -2.69 -21.69 -16.47
C ASP A 227 -4.22 -21.82 -16.41
N GLN A 228 -4.69 -22.96 -15.90
CA GLN A 228 -6.11 -23.12 -15.60
C GLN A 228 -6.56 -22.04 -14.59
N ALA A 229 -7.71 -21.43 -14.85
CA ALA A 229 -8.29 -20.46 -13.95
C ALA A 229 -8.53 -21.06 -12.56
N ILE A 230 -8.20 -20.30 -11.52
CA ILE A 230 -8.63 -20.60 -10.16
C ILE A 230 -10.09 -20.17 -10.04
N LEU A 231 -10.93 -21.13 -9.66
CA LEU A 231 -12.35 -20.92 -9.37
C LEU A 231 -12.55 -20.66 -7.87
N PRO A 232 -13.64 -19.98 -7.48
CA PRO A 232 -13.98 -19.79 -6.08
C PRO A 232 -14.14 -21.15 -5.37
N PRO A 233 -13.77 -21.24 -4.08
CA PRO A 233 -14.01 -22.45 -3.32
C PRO A 233 -15.51 -22.64 -3.03
N PRO A 234 -15.99 -23.86 -2.69
CA PRO A 234 -17.43 -24.15 -2.61
C PRO A 234 -18.24 -23.30 -1.63
N GLU A 235 -17.60 -22.76 -0.60
CA GLU A 235 -18.20 -21.82 0.37
C GLU A 235 -18.47 -20.43 -0.23
N ILE A 236 -17.79 -20.07 -1.32
CA ILE A 236 -18.01 -18.85 -2.08
C ILE A 236 -18.94 -19.19 -3.26
N ASN A 237 -20.25 -19.14 -3.01
CA ASN A 237 -21.29 -19.63 -3.92
C ASN A 237 -22.47 -18.66 -4.16
N ASN A 238 -22.44 -17.44 -3.61
CA ASN A 238 -23.48 -16.42 -3.80
C ASN A 238 -23.05 -15.35 -4.81
N SER A 239 -23.56 -15.45 -6.05
CA SER A 239 -23.30 -14.50 -7.14
C SER A 239 -23.91 -13.11 -6.93
N GLU A 240 -24.81 -12.93 -5.97
CA GLU A 240 -25.42 -11.62 -5.70
C GLU A 240 -24.53 -10.74 -4.82
N THR A 241 -23.76 -11.37 -3.92
CA THR A 241 -23.09 -10.69 -2.80
C THR A 241 -21.59 -10.91 -2.74
N GLN A 242 -21.08 -12.00 -3.33
CA GLN A 242 -19.66 -12.36 -3.23
C GLN A 242 -18.91 -12.06 -4.52
N ARG A 243 -17.68 -11.55 -4.43
CA ARG A 243 -16.79 -11.37 -5.59
C ARG A 243 -15.38 -11.89 -5.33
N PHE A 244 -15.08 -13.06 -5.88
CA PHE A 244 -13.78 -13.72 -5.79
C PHE A 244 -12.73 -13.02 -6.68
N GLY A 245 -11.53 -12.81 -6.13
CA GLY A 245 -10.48 -12.03 -6.80
C GLY A 245 -10.64 -10.52 -6.63
N SER A 246 -11.33 -10.06 -5.59
CA SER A 246 -11.44 -8.62 -5.29
C SER A 246 -10.08 -7.95 -5.10
N SER A 247 -9.12 -8.69 -4.53
CA SER A 247 -7.70 -8.35 -4.45
C SER A 247 -6.87 -9.61 -4.62
N LEU A 248 -5.63 -9.44 -5.10
CA LEU A 248 -4.66 -10.49 -5.33
C LEU A 248 -3.32 -10.09 -4.71
N THR A 249 -2.62 -11.05 -4.12
CA THR A 249 -1.25 -10.83 -3.62
C THR A 249 -0.40 -12.05 -3.90
N PHE A 250 0.57 -11.93 -4.81
CA PHE A 250 1.62 -12.91 -4.95
C PHE A 250 2.59 -12.84 -3.78
N HIS A 251 3.05 -14.01 -3.36
CA HIS A 251 4.26 -14.15 -2.59
C HIS A 251 5.20 -15.12 -3.32
N GLU A 252 6.43 -14.67 -3.56
CA GLU A 252 7.42 -15.39 -4.37
C GLU A 252 6.86 -15.80 -5.75
N LYS A 253 7.04 -17.06 -6.18
CA LYS A 253 6.65 -17.57 -7.51
C LYS A 253 5.54 -18.61 -7.48
N ASN A 254 5.20 -19.13 -6.31
CA ASN A 254 4.34 -20.30 -6.15
C ASN A 254 3.22 -20.10 -5.11
N LYS A 255 3.06 -18.90 -4.55
CA LYS A 255 1.98 -18.61 -3.60
C LYS A 255 1.20 -17.40 -4.06
N LEU A 256 -0.12 -17.54 -3.99
CA LEU A 256 -1.08 -16.51 -4.37
C LEU A 256 -2.16 -16.45 -3.31
N TYR A 257 -2.35 -15.28 -2.73
CA TYR A 257 -3.47 -14.99 -1.87
C TYR A 257 -4.56 -14.32 -2.69
N VAL A 258 -5.78 -14.86 -2.57
CA VAL A 258 -6.96 -14.37 -3.30
C VAL A 258 -8.01 -13.96 -2.30
N THR A 259 -8.51 -12.73 -2.39
CA THR A 259 -9.60 -12.27 -1.53
C THR A 259 -10.95 -12.39 -2.21
N SER A 260 -11.99 -12.64 -1.43
CA SER A 260 -13.37 -12.48 -1.86
C SER A 260 -14.00 -11.29 -1.15
N LEU A 261 -14.61 -10.40 -1.93
CA LEU A 261 -15.61 -9.48 -1.42
C LEU A 261 -16.81 -10.30 -0.99
N ALA A 262 -17.42 -9.95 0.14
CA ALA A 262 -18.77 -10.35 0.50
C ALA A 262 -19.47 -9.08 0.98
N GLU A 263 -20.60 -8.76 0.38
CA GLU A 263 -21.44 -7.63 0.77
C GLU A 263 -22.75 -8.16 1.35
N LYS A 264 -23.03 -7.79 2.59
CA LYS A 264 -24.28 -8.17 3.26
C LYS A 264 -25.48 -7.46 2.59
N PRO A 265 -26.50 -8.19 2.10
CA PRO A 265 -27.76 -7.58 1.68
C PRO A 265 -28.47 -6.89 2.85
N GLU A 266 -29.16 -5.78 2.59
CA GLU A 266 -29.92 -5.04 3.62
C GLU A 266 -30.94 -5.92 4.39
N SER A 267 -31.40 -7.01 3.79
CA SER A 267 -32.41 -7.91 4.34
C SER A 267 -31.88 -9.05 5.21
N GLN A 268 -30.56 -9.24 5.32
CA GLN A 268 -29.98 -10.34 6.11
C GLN A 268 -29.48 -9.86 7.48
N GLU A 269 -29.42 -10.77 8.47
CA GLU A 269 -28.82 -10.47 9.79
C GLU A 269 -27.30 -10.74 9.81
N GLU A 270 -26.82 -11.67 9.00
CA GLU A 270 -25.40 -12.02 8.80
C GLU A 270 -25.02 -11.82 7.33
N GLY A 271 -23.76 -11.46 7.04
CA GLY A 271 -23.27 -11.39 5.66
C GLY A 271 -22.90 -12.78 5.14
N ASP A 272 -22.83 -12.94 3.82
CA ASP A 272 -22.23 -14.13 3.23
C ASP A 272 -20.76 -14.28 3.63
N ASP A 273 -20.24 -15.51 3.59
CA ASP A 273 -18.86 -15.79 3.96
C ASP A 273 -17.90 -15.02 3.02
N GLY A 274 -17.21 -14.00 3.55
CA GLY A 274 -16.05 -13.38 2.92
C GLY A 274 -14.76 -14.08 3.34
N GLY A 275 -13.65 -13.82 2.66
CA GLY A 275 -12.41 -14.49 3.07
C GLY A 275 -11.19 -14.19 2.24
N VAL A 276 -10.10 -14.78 2.72
CA VAL A 276 -8.77 -14.70 2.14
C VAL A 276 -8.26 -16.11 1.96
N PHE A 277 -7.91 -16.48 0.74
CA PHE A 277 -7.61 -17.86 0.36
C PHE A 277 -6.16 -17.98 -0.11
N GLU A 278 -5.41 -18.92 0.47
CA GLU A 278 -4.04 -19.21 0.10
C GLU A 278 -4.01 -20.34 -0.94
N TYR A 279 -3.46 -20.04 -2.12
CA TYR A 279 -3.25 -21.01 -3.20
C TYR A 279 -1.76 -21.24 -3.42
N HIS A 280 -1.38 -22.50 -3.57
CA HIS A 280 -0.01 -22.89 -3.92
C HIS A 280 0.04 -23.51 -5.31
N ASN A 281 1.04 -23.13 -6.09
CA ASN A 281 1.37 -23.82 -7.33
C ASN A 281 2.15 -25.10 -7.02
N LYS A 282 1.55 -26.26 -7.33
CA LYS A 282 2.19 -27.56 -7.25
C LYS A 282 2.11 -28.23 -8.62
N ASP A 283 3.28 -28.37 -9.25
CA ASP A 283 3.43 -29.01 -10.56
C ASP A 283 2.59 -28.36 -11.68
N GLY A 284 2.48 -27.03 -11.67
CA GLY A 284 1.71 -26.26 -12.66
C GLY A 284 0.21 -26.21 -12.38
N VAL A 285 -0.23 -26.65 -11.18
CA VAL A 285 -1.62 -26.61 -10.74
C VAL A 285 -1.71 -25.82 -9.45
N TRP A 286 -2.53 -24.78 -9.46
CA TRP A 286 -2.84 -23.98 -8.28
C TRP A 286 -3.88 -24.69 -7.41
N LYS A 287 -3.54 -24.94 -6.15
CA LYS A 287 -4.41 -25.66 -5.19
C LYS A 287 -4.65 -24.80 -3.96
N LEU A 288 -5.89 -24.78 -3.49
CA LEU A 288 -6.25 -24.18 -2.21
C LEU A 288 -5.53 -24.93 -1.08
N VAL A 289 -4.81 -24.19 -0.24
CA VAL A 289 -4.07 -24.73 0.91
C VAL A 289 -4.66 -24.25 2.23
N ALA A 290 -5.15 -23.01 2.29
CA ALA A 290 -5.76 -22.47 3.50
C ALA A 290 -6.88 -21.47 3.19
N ASN A 291 -7.86 -21.43 4.09
CA ASN A 291 -8.80 -20.32 4.25
C ASN A 291 -8.36 -19.53 5.49
N ILE A 292 -7.92 -18.29 5.28
CA ILE A 292 -7.40 -17.41 6.31
C ILE A 292 -8.57 -16.58 6.85
N THR A 293 -8.91 -16.85 8.10
CA THR A 293 -10.07 -16.25 8.77
C THR A 293 -9.76 -15.95 10.22
N GLU A 294 -10.65 -15.17 10.85
CA GLU A 294 -10.61 -14.84 12.26
C GLU A 294 -11.89 -15.37 12.94
N SER A 295 -11.79 -15.76 14.21
CA SER A 295 -12.85 -16.42 14.96
C SER A 295 -14.18 -15.65 15.02
N SER A 296 -14.14 -14.31 14.93
CA SER A 296 -15.28 -13.41 14.91
C SER A 296 -15.62 -12.86 13.53
N ALA A 297 -14.98 -13.34 12.45
CA ALA A 297 -15.15 -12.85 11.08
C ALA A 297 -16.62 -12.77 10.62
N LYS A 298 -17.47 -13.71 11.04
CA LYS A 298 -18.91 -13.73 10.72
C LYS A 298 -19.71 -12.56 11.29
N SER A 299 -19.19 -11.88 12.31
CA SER A 299 -19.83 -10.69 12.88
C SER A 299 -19.59 -9.42 12.06
N PHE A 300 -18.78 -9.51 11.00
CA PHE A 300 -18.44 -8.42 10.09
C PHE A 300 -19.28 -8.56 8.82
N ASP A 301 -19.86 -7.45 8.35
CA ASP A 301 -20.62 -7.43 7.09
C ASP A 301 -19.68 -7.43 5.86
N GLN A 302 -18.40 -7.15 6.08
CA GLN A 302 -17.33 -7.35 5.11
C GLN A 302 -16.11 -7.91 5.85
N PHE A 303 -15.54 -9.01 5.38
CA PHE A 303 -14.29 -9.56 5.91
C PHE A 303 -13.40 -10.03 4.77
N GLY A 304 -12.10 -9.76 4.87
CA GLY A 304 -11.13 -10.24 3.89
C GLY A 304 -11.04 -9.43 2.60
N ILE A 305 -11.91 -8.44 2.41
CA ILE A 305 -12.03 -7.70 1.13
C ILE A 305 -10.76 -6.90 0.79
N ARG A 306 -9.94 -6.60 1.80
CA ARG A 306 -8.59 -6.08 1.71
C ARG A 306 -7.68 -6.92 2.60
N SER A 307 -6.50 -7.23 2.10
CA SER A 307 -5.48 -7.94 2.85
C SER A 307 -4.11 -7.51 2.39
N ALA A 308 -3.17 -7.44 3.33
CA ALA A 308 -1.75 -7.34 3.04
C ALA A 308 -1.01 -8.52 3.69
N PHE A 309 0.07 -8.95 3.06
CA PHE A 309 0.92 -10.03 3.56
C PHE A 309 2.35 -9.55 3.72
N ARG A 310 2.95 -9.90 4.85
CA ARG A 310 4.40 -9.82 5.03
C ARG A 310 4.92 -11.24 4.90
N GLY A 311 5.65 -11.49 3.83
CA GLY A 311 6.19 -12.82 3.59
C GLY A 311 5.10 -13.90 3.58
N ASP A 312 5.41 -15.01 4.24
CA ASP A 312 4.51 -16.13 4.52
C ASP A 312 4.09 -16.22 5.99
N ASP A 313 4.49 -15.25 6.83
CA ASP A 313 4.41 -15.37 8.28
C ASP A 313 3.35 -14.47 8.91
N LEU A 314 2.88 -13.45 8.19
CA LEU A 314 1.95 -12.47 8.75
C LEU A 314 0.95 -11.95 7.72
N ALA A 315 -0.32 -11.89 8.11
CA ALA A 315 -1.39 -11.27 7.35
C ALA A 315 -2.01 -10.10 8.14
N ALA A 316 -2.37 -9.05 7.44
CA ALA A 316 -3.25 -7.98 7.91
C ALA A 316 -4.54 -8.08 7.12
N ILE A 317 -5.65 -8.33 7.78
CA ILE A 317 -6.94 -8.57 7.14
C ILE A 317 -7.96 -7.55 7.63
N TYR A 318 -8.64 -6.89 6.69
CA TYR A 318 -9.68 -5.93 6.99
C TYR A 318 -11.03 -6.60 7.29
N GLY A 319 -11.74 -6.08 8.29
CA GLY A 319 -13.14 -6.36 8.56
C GLY A 319 -13.94 -5.08 8.85
N ARG A 320 -15.16 -4.99 8.29
CA ARG A 320 -16.13 -3.93 8.55
C ARG A 320 -17.30 -4.43 9.38
N LYS A 321 -17.72 -3.65 10.36
CA LYS A 321 -18.99 -3.87 11.05
C LYS A 321 -19.88 -2.65 10.87
N ASN A 322 -20.89 -2.78 10.02
CA ASN A 322 -21.85 -1.75 9.67
C ASN A 322 -22.96 -1.60 10.72
N THR A 323 -22.56 -1.42 11.97
CA THR A 323 -23.46 -1.10 13.09
C THR A 323 -22.96 0.18 13.73
N ALA A 324 -23.76 1.25 13.75
CA ALA A 324 -23.32 2.56 14.25
C ALA A 324 -22.80 2.49 15.71
N PRO A 325 -21.60 3.03 16.01
CA PRO A 325 -20.64 3.63 15.07
C PRO A 325 -19.97 2.57 14.19
N ILE A 326 -19.83 2.83 12.88
CA ILE A 326 -19.27 1.87 11.93
C ILE A 326 -17.83 1.56 12.36
N GLN A 327 -17.53 0.27 12.51
CA GLN A 327 -16.21 -0.17 12.97
C GLN A 327 -15.42 -0.75 11.81
N HIS A 328 -14.18 -0.32 11.68
CA HIS A 328 -13.21 -0.82 10.71
C HIS A 328 -12.04 -1.44 11.49
N ASN A 329 -11.85 -2.75 11.35
CA ASN A 329 -10.83 -3.50 12.09
C ASN A 329 -9.81 -4.09 11.13
N ILE A 330 -8.54 -3.99 11.51
CA ILE A 330 -7.43 -4.69 10.86
C ILE A 330 -6.90 -5.75 11.81
N PHE A 331 -7.08 -7.00 11.42
CA PHE A 331 -6.63 -8.17 12.18
C PHE A 331 -5.24 -8.55 11.73
N ILE A 332 -4.29 -8.54 12.66
CA ILE A 332 -2.93 -9.02 12.43
C ILE A 332 -2.88 -10.49 12.84
N LEU A 333 -2.76 -11.39 11.87
CA LEU A 333 -2.80 -12.84 12.05
C LEU A 333 -1.43 -13.45 11.70
N PRO A 334 -0.73 -14.05 12.66
CA PRO A 334 0.50 -14.77 12.38
C PRO A 334 0.23 -16.17 11.83
N LYS A 335 1.19 -16.68 11.06
CA LYS A 335 1.28 -18.10 10.69
C LYS A 335 2.24 -18.80 11.65
N VAL A 336 1.75 -19.84 12.33
CA VAL A 336 2.51 -20.61 13.31
C VAL A 336 2.49 -22.08 12.91
N ASN A 337 3.66 -22.68 12.70
CA ASN A 337 3.80 -24.06 12.22
C ASN A 337 2.98 -24.34 10.96
N ASP A 338 3.09 -23.47 9.95
CA ASP A 338 2.36 -23.52 8.68
C ASP A 338 0.82 -23.40 8.78
N VAL A 339 0.29 -23.04 9.96
CA VAL A 339 -1.15 -22.82 10.18
C VAL A 339 -1.38 -21.35 10.52
N TRP A 340 -2.31 -20.72 9.81
CA TRP A 340 -2.75 -19.36 10.13
C TRP A 340 -3.52 -19.36 11.44
N ALA A 341 -3.14 -18.45 12.35
CA ALA A 341 -3.89 -18.24 13.58
C ALA A 341 -5.29 -17.71 13.27
N THR A 342 -6.30 -18.21 14.00
CA THR A 342 -7.69 -17.71 13.93
C THR A 342 -7.97 -16.65 14.98
N THR A 343 -7.01 -16.35 15.85
CA THR A 343 -7.07 -15.28 16.85
C THR A 343 -5.99 -14.27 16.51
N PRO A 344 -6.33 -12.98 16.36
CA PRO A 344 -5.36 -11.96 16.00
C PRO A 344 -4.35 -11.76 17.13
N GLN A 345 -3.08 -11.60 16.79
CA GLN A 345 -2.08 -11.13 17.77
C GLN A 345 -2.31 -9.65 18.12
N GLN A 346 -2.93 -8.90 17.19
CA GLN A 346 -3.28 -7.51 17.37
C GLN A 346 -4.49 -7.15 16.50
N THR A 347 -5.35 -6.28 17.02
CA THR A 347 -6.40 -5.62 16.25
C THR A 347 -6.15 -4.12 16.26
N ILE A 348 -6.17 -3.49 15.09
CA ILE A 348 -6.13 -2.04 14.92
C ILE A 348 -7.53 -1.59 14.50
N SER A 349 -8.13 -0.65 15.20
CA SER A 349 -9.53 -0.24 14.99
C SER A 349 -9.65 1.23 14.63
N PHE A 350 -10.53 1.52 13.67
CA PHE A 350 -10.97 2.86 13.28
C PHE A 350 -12.49 2.95 13.43
N LEU A 351 -13.00 4.12 13.81
CA LEU A 351 -14.42 4.38 14.03
C LEU A 351 -14.89 5.43 13.04
N ASP A 352 -15.91 5.09 12.23
CA ASP A 352 -16.49 5.97 11.22
C ASP A 352 -15.47 6.52 10.19
N GLU A 353 -14.32 5.86 10.05
CA GLU A 353 -13.27 6.18 9.07
C GLU A 353 -13.04 5.00 8.13
N GLU A 354 -13.22 5.22 6.82
CA GLU A 354 -13.16 4.17 5.83
C GLU A 354 -11.72 3.75 5.55
N VAL A 355 -11.40 2.48 5.83
CA VAL A 355 -10.17 1.84 5.36
C VAL A 355 -10.36 1.40 3.91
N THR A 356 -9.51 1.89 3.01
CA THR A 356 -9.62 1.60 1.57
C THR A 356 -8.57 0.61 1.07
N ASP A 357 -7.38 0.57 1.70
CA ASP A 357 -6.30 -0.35 1.31
C ASP A 357 -5.25 -0.54 2.42
N LEU A 358 -4.43 -1.60 2.29
CA LEU A 358 -3.43 -2.05 3.26
C LEU A 358 -2.12 -2.44 2.58
N PHE A 359 -0.97 -2.07 3.14
CA PHE A 359 0.33 -2.40 2.56
C PHE A 359 1.37 -2.70 3.64
N PHE A 360 1.91 -3.93 3.64
CA PHE A 360 3.10 -4.23 4.41
C PHE A 360 4.38 -3.82 3.66
N CYS A 361 5.40 -3.47 4.44
CA CYS A 361 6.78 -3.48 3.99
C CYS A 361 7.66 -4.13 5.06
N SER A 362 8.51 -5.05 4.63
CA SER A 362 9.55 -5.62 5.48
C SER A 362 10.84 -5.72 4.68
N SER A 363 11.95 -5.30 5.29
CA SER A 363 13.26 -5.43 4.69
C SER A 363 14.22 -6.01 5.71
N THR A 364 14.86 -7.12 5.36
CA THR A 364 15.91 -7.74 6.17
C THR A 364 17.13 -6.83 6.30
N ALA A 365 17.39 -5.99 5.28
CA ALA A 365 18.54 -5.11 5.23
C ALA A 365 18.39 -3.93 6.22
N SER A 366 17.24 -3.26 6.23
CA SER A 366 16.98 -2.13 7.14
C SER A 366 16.38 -2.55 8.49
N LYS A 367 15.91 -3.80 8.62
CA LYS A 367 15.10 -4.31 9.75
C LYS A 367 13.80 -3.52 9.98
N ASN A 368 13.42 -2.70 9.00
CA ASN A 368 12.18 -1.95 9.03
C ASN A 368 11.00 -2.89 8.78
N ASN A 369 9.95 -2.73 9.57
CA ASN A 369 8.71 -3.48 9.45
C ASN A 369 7.54 -2.51 9.61
N TYR A 370 6.90 -2.17 8.49
CA TYR A 370 5.83 -1.17 8.45
C TYR A 370 4.52 -1.77 7.93
N LEU A 371 3.41 -1.23 8.43
CA LEU A 371 2.08 -1.41 7.88
C LEU A 371 1.52 -0.02 7.56
N ALA A 372 1.30 0.26 6.28
CA ALA A 372 0.53 1.42 5.84
C ALA A 372 -0.94 1.04 5.69
N ILE A 373 -1.81 1.93 6.15
CA ILE A 373 -3.26 1.80 6.05
C ILE A 373 -3.78 3.10 5.44
N ILE A 374 -4.52 3.01 4.33
CA ILE A 374 -5.20 4.18 3.77
C ILE A 374 -6.56 4.32 4.45
N VAL A 375 -6.77 5.46 5.12
CA VAL A 375 -7.95 5.75 5.95
C VAL A 375 -8.53 7.11 5.54
N SER A 376 -9.72 7.14 4.96
CA SER A 376 -10.40 8.39 4.57
C SER A 376 -9.54 9.36 3.75
N ASN A 377 -8.77 8.83 2.79
CA ASN A 377 -7.74 9.53 1.98
C ASN A 377 -6.48 9.99 2.73
N ASN A 378 -6.28 9.62 4.00
CA ASN A 378 -5.00 9.78 4.70
C ASN A 378 -4.25 8.46 4.71
N ILE A 379 -2.96 8.51 5.05
CA ILE A 379 -2.13 7.31 5.21
C ILE A 379 -1.65 7.24 6.66
N VAL A 380 -2.01 6.16 7.34
CA VAL A 380 -1.57 5.88 8.70
C VAL A 380 -0.47 4.82 8.64
N ILE A 381 0.73 5.17 9.11
CA ILE A 381 1.89 4.29 9.13
C ILE A 381 2.09 3.74 10.54
N TYR A 382 2.13 2.42 10.65
CA TYR A 382 2.49 1.72 11.87
C TYR A 382 3.86 1.05 11.72
N GLU A 383 4.68 1.11 12.77
CA GLU A 383 5.96 0.42 12.89
C GLU A 383 5.83 -0.77 13.84
N GLN A 384 6.39 -1.92 13.47
CA GLN A 384 6.43 -3.07 14.36
C GLN A 384 7.52 -2.88 15.42
N ASN A 385 7.13 -3.00 16.68
CA ASN A 385 8.07 -3.09 17.78
C ASN A 385 8.83 -4.45 17.69
N PRO A 386 10.18 -4.46 17.71
CA PRO A 386 10.95 -5.67 17.51
C PRO A 386 10.83 -6.68 18.67
N ASP A 387 10.50 -6.21 19.87
CA ASP A 387 10.41 -7.06 21.07
C ASP A 387 9.01 -7.65 21.25
N SER A 388 7.97 -6.82 21.10
CA SER A 388 6.58 -7.26 21.29
C SER A 388 5.94 -7.83 20.02
N LEU A 389 6.52 -7.55 18.86
CA LEU A 389 5.98 -7.84 17.53
C LEU A 389 4.63 -7.14 17.23
N LEU A 390 4.21 -6.21 18.08
CA LEU A 390 3.01 -5.40 17.90
C LEU A 390 3.34 -4.13 17.09
N TYR A 391 2.38 -3.70 16.28
CA TYR A 391 2.45 -2.49 15.48
C TYR A 391 1.99 -1.28 16.29
N THR A 392 2.84 -0.26 16.38
CA THR A 392 2.54 1.01 17.03
C THR A 392 2.46 2.12 16.00
N LEU A 393 1.54 3.07 16.17
CA LEU A 393 1.41 4.22 15.29
C LEU A 393 2.74 4.99 15.24
N LEU A 394 3.30 5.12 14.05
CA LEU A 394 4.49 5.94 13.79
C LEU A 394 4.08 7.34 13.34
N GLN A 395 3.21 7.43 12.33
CA GLN A 395 2.87 8.70 11.69
C GLN A 395 1.51 8.65 11.02
N ASN A 396 0.81 9.79 11.00
CA ASN A 396 -0.33 10.04 10.12
C ASN A 396 0.09 11.04 9.03
N ILE A 397 -0.16 10.71 7.77
CA ILE A 397 0.26 11.47 6.61
C ILE A 397 -0.99 11.93 5.88
N THR A 398 -1.15 13.25 5.85
CA THR A 398 -2.24 13.94 5.16
C THR A 398 -1.74 14.52 3.84
N ASP A 399 -2.69 14.94 3.02
CA ASP A 399 -2.42 15.67 1.80
C ASP A 399 -1.53 16.91 2.07
N PRO A 400 -0.35 17.04 1.42
CA PRO A 400 0.56 18.16 1.64
C PRO A 400 0.10 19.45 0.97
N ARG A 401 -0.94 19.40 0.13
CA ARG A 401 -1.58 20.57 -0.52
C ARG A 401 -0.61 21.41 -1.37
N ILE A 402 0.35 20.75 -2.01
CA ILE A 402 1.33 21.39 -2.90
C ILE A 402 0.68 21.73 -4.24
N VAL A 403 0.91 22.97 -4.68
CA VAL A 403 0.46 23.51 -5.98
C VAL A 403 1.66 23.64 -6.91
N HIS A 404 1.48 23.24 -8.17
CA HIS A 404 2.50 23.45 -9.20
C HIS A 404 2.73 24.95 -9.42
N GLN A 405 3.99 25.36 -9.61
CA GLN A 405 4.34 26.79 -9.73
C GLN A 405 3.61 27.54 -10.87
N ASP A 406 3.23 26.82 -11.92
CA ASP A 406 2.52 27.36 -13.09
C ASP A 406 0.99 27.35 -12.94
N VAL A 407 0.46 26.93 -11.79
CA VAL A 407 -0.98 26.87 -11.50
C VAL A 407 -1.37 28.04 -10.60
N THR A 408 -2.32 28.85 -11.06
CA THR A 408 -2.88 29.98 -10.29
C THR A 408 -4.16 29.61 -9.55
N THR A 409 -4.82 28.51 -9.92
CA THR A 409 -6.05 28.02 -9.31
C THR A 409 -5.81 27.64 -7.84
N PRO A 410 -6.59 28.17 -6.88
CA PRO A 410 -6.48 27.78 -5.48
C PRO A 410 -6.62 26.27 -5.29
N TYR A 411 -5.87 25.69 -4.34
CA TYR A 411 -5.82 24.25 -4.13
C TYR A 411 -7.22 23.61 -3.97
N GLU A 412 -8.13 24.33 -3.32
CA GLU A 412 -9.48 23.88 -2.96
C GLU A 412 -10.38 23.69 -4.19
N GLU A 413 -10.01 24.32 -5.31
CA GLU A 413 -10.70 24.24 -6.58
C GLU A 413 -10.05 23.22 -7.54
N GLN A 414 -8.94 22.60 -7.13
CA GLN A 414 -8.19 21.66 -7.97
C GLN A 414 -8.79 20.25 -7.99
N GLY A 415 -9.72 19.92 -7.10
CA GLY A 415 -10.38 18.60 -7.09
C GLY A 415 -9.41 17.44 -6.89
N VAL A 416 -8.48 17.60 -5.94
CA VAL A 416 -7.45 16.60 -5.64
C VAL A 416 -8.03 15.50 -4.76
N THR A 417 -7.83 14.24 -5.15
CA THR A 417 -8.05 13.07 -4.29
C THR A 417 -6.69 12.49 -3.91
N PHE A 418 -6.20 12.81 -2.72
CA PHE A 418 -4.95 12.27 -2.16
C PHE A 418 -5.11 10.78 -1.79
N ALA A 419 -3.99 10.06 -1.71
CA ALA A 419 -3.92 8.63 -1.42
C ALA A 419 -4.78 7.76 -2.36
N SER A 420 -4.77 8.08 -3.66
CA SER A 420 -5.47 7.28 -4.68
C SER A 420 -4.87 5.89 -4.88
N ASP A 421 -3.58 5.75 -4.61
CA ASP A 421 -2.83 4.50 -4.56
C ASP A 421 -1.53 4.71 -3.76
N PHE A 422 -0.90 3.62 -3.35
CA PHE A 422 0.30 3.66 -2.51
C PHE A 422 1.26 2.52 -2.90
N SER A 423 2.57 2.77 -2.87
CA SER A 423 3.57 1.72 -3.01
C SER A 423 4.80 2.01 -2.16
N TRP A 424 5.23 1.02 -1.39
CA TRP A 424 6.53 1.01 -0.71
C TRP A 424 7.67 0.81 -1.70
N ASP A 425 8.86 1.33 -1.35
CA ASP A 425 10.11 0.74 -1.85
C ASP A 425 10.25 -0.66 -1.27
N SER A 426 9.98 -1.66 -2.11
CA SER A 426 10.00 -3.08 -1.76
C SER A 426 11.36 -3.59 -1.25
N ASN A 427 12.45 -2.87 -1.53
CA ASN A 427 13.80 -3.30 -1.14
C ASN A 427 14.19 -2.81 0.26
N GLN A 428 14.02 -1.51 0.54
CA GLN A 428 14.55 -0.89 1.76
C GLN A 428 13.49 -0.51 2.79
N CYS A 429 12.22 -0.37 2.38
CA CYS A 429 11.13 0.08 3.25
C CYS A 429 11.44 1.40 3.98
N ASN A 430 12.24 2.28 3.37
CA ASN A 430 12.54 3.63 3.88
C ASN A 430 11.97 4.72 2.96
N LYS A 431 11.35 4.33 1.84
CA LYS A 431 10.70 5.23 0.89
C LYS A 431 9.34 4.66 0.51
N PHE A 432 8.44 5.55 0.12
CA PHE A 432 7.22 5.17 -0.55
C PHE A 432 6.72 6.30 -1.44
N ILE A 433 5.81 5.95 -2.34
CA ILE A 433 5.09 6.89 -3.18
C ILE A 433 3.59 6.82 -2.90
N VAL A 434 2.95 7.99 -3.00
CA VAL A 434 1.50 8.17 -2.89
C VAL A 434 0.99 8.85 -4.14
N GLY A 435 -0.04 8.27 -4.76
CA GLY A 435 -0.77 8.89 -5.86
C GLY A 435 -1.76 9.96 -5.38
N ALA A 436 -1.97 11.01 -6.18
CA ALA A 436 -2.98 12.03 -5.92
C ALA A 436 -3.64 12.55 -7.21
N MET A 437 -4.79 11.96 -7.56
CA MET A 437 -5.52 12.28 -8.79
C MET A 437 -6.19 13.65 -8.74
N GLY A 438 -6.10 14.41 -9.83
CA GLY A 438 -6.90 15.60 -10.07
C GLY A 438 -8.12 15.28 -10.93
N ARG A 439 -9.33 15.52 -10.39
CA ARG A 439 -10.59 15.29 -11.12
C ARG A 439 -11.73 16.16 -10.62
N TYR A 440 -12.70 16.42 -11.50
CA TYR A 440 -14.00 16.96 -11.12
C TYR A 440 -15.04 15.84 -11.09
N GLY A 441 -15.99 15.91 -10.14
CA GLY A 441 -17.04 14.90 -9.96
C GLY A 441 -16.53 13.57 -9.39
N SER A 442 -17.43 12.61 -9.19
CA SER A 442 -17.16 11.31 -8.58
C SER A 442 -17.67 10.14 -9.45
N GLY A 443 -17.08 8.96 -9.25
CA GLY A 443 -17.49 7.73 -9.95
C GLY A 443 -17.44 7.84 -11.48
N ALA A 444 -18.52 7.42 -12.15
CA ALA A 444 -18.64 7.45 -13.61
C ALA A 444 -18.67 8.87 -14.21
N SER A 445 -18.98 9.89 -13.38
CA SER A 445 -18.98 11.30 -13.80
C SER A 445 -17.61 11.96 -13.71
N SER A 446 -16.59 11.25 -13.20
CA SER A 446 -15.25 11.81 -13.03
C SER A 446 -14.68 12.31 -14.36
N VAL A 447 -14.29 13.59 -14.38
CA VAL A 447 -13.59 14.23 -15.49
C VAL A 447 -12.16 14.54 -15.02
N PRO A 448 -11.12 14.02 -15.69
CA PRO A 448 -9.75 14.29 -15.29
C PRO A 448 -9.42 15.77 -15.48
N ASN A 449 -8.58 16.30 -14.60
CA ASN A 449 -8.05 17.66 -14.71
C ASN A 449 -6.51 17.65 -14.61
N GLU A 450 -5.94 18.82 -14.85
CA GLU A 450 -4.51 19.10 -14.96
C GLU A 450 -3.74 19.04 -13.62
N TYR A 451 -4.43 18.93 -12.49
CA TYR A 451 -3.78 19.12 -11.20
C TYR A 451 -3.12 17.86 -10.65
N SER A 452 -3.41 16.69 -11.22
CA SER A 452 -2.90 15.39 -10.80
C SER A 452 -1.38 15.38 -10.47
N ARG A 453 -0.98 14.67 -9.41
CA ARG A 453 0.42 14.53 -8.98
C ARG A 453 0.70 13.24 -8.20
N SER A 454 1.94 13.03 -7.80
CA SER A 454 2.33 11.99 -6.84
C SER A 454 3.42 12.48 -5.90
N TYR A 455 3.50 11.89 -4.72
CA TYR A 455 4.35 12.35 -3.62
C TYR A 455 5.30 11.25 -3.19
N VAL A 456 6.59 11.54 -3.11
CA VAL A 456 7.60 10.61 -2.61
C VAL A 456 8.01 11.01 -1.21
N TYR A 457 7.91 10.07 -0.29
CA TYR A 457 8.31 10.25 1.10
C TYR A 457 9.52 9.39 1.40
N GLU A 458 10.39 9.89 2.28
CA GLU A 458 11.60 9.22 2.75
C GLU A 458 11.68 9.28 4.26
N LEU A 459 12.04 8.15 4.86
CA LEU A 459 12.27 8.01 6.28
C LEU A 459 13.56 8.74 6.66
N ILE A 460 13.44 9.71 7.55
CA ILE A 460 14.57 10.42 8.11
C ILE A 460 14.63 10.18 9.62
N ASP A 461 15.85 10.09 10.13
CA ASP A 461 16.10 10.15 11.57
C ASP A 461 16.20 11.63 11.93
N VAL A 462 15.17 12.16 12.59
CA VAL A 462 15.20 13.51 13.13
C VAL A 462 16.01 13.43 14.41
N GLU A 463 17.26 13.89 14.35
CA GLU A 463 17.94 14.30 15.57
C GLU A 463 17.05 15.35 16.23
N GLU A 464 16.54 15.05 17.43
CA GLU A 464 15.87 16.08 18.22
C GLU A 464 16.80 17.28 18.20
N PRO A 465 16.32 18.47 17.77
CA PRO A 465 17.16 19.65 17.75
C PRO A 465 17.74 19.75 19.15
N LYS A 466 19.07 19.65 19.27
CA LYS A 466 19.76 19.80 20.55
C LYS A 466 19.23 21.10 21.13
N SER A 467 18.34 20.97 22.11
CA SER A 467 17.71 22.11 22.75
C SER A 467 18.85 22.91 23.37
N GLU A 468 19.33 23.95 22.67
CA GLU A 468 20.41 24.80 23.19
C GLU A 468 19.98 25.41 24.55
N ASP A 469 18.66 25.56 24.77
CA ASP A 469 18.08 26.09 26.01
C ASP A 469 18.06 25.13 27.21
N ASN A 470 18.02 23.80 27.01
CA ASN A 470 18.02 22.88 28.15
C ASN A 470 19.41 22.61 28.73
N THR A 471 20.48 23.04 28.03
CA THR A 471 21.84 23.02 28.60
C THR A 471 21.88 23.82 29.89
N TRP A 472 21.18 24.95 29.96
CA TRP A 472 21.09 25.77 31.17
C TRP A 472 20.30 25.11 32.29
N LEU A 473 19.26 24.34 31.97
CA LEU A 473 18.47 23.61 32.96
C LEU A 473 19.27 22.46 33.56
N VAL A 474 19.97 21.68 32.73
CA VAL A 474 20.84 20.58 33.18
C VAL A 474 22.03 21.11 33.98
N VAL A 475 22.71 22.16 33.49
CA VAL A 475 23.78 22.84 34.25
C VAL A 475 23.24 23.40 35.55
N GLY A 476 22.06 24.01 35.56
CA GLY A 476 21.40 24.51 36.76
C GLY A 476 21.10 23.41 37.79
N CYS A 477 20.56 22.27 37.35
CA CYS A 477 20.31 21.11 38.22
C CYS A 477 21.60 20.51 38.79
N VAL A 478 22.65 20.41 37.98
CA VAL A 478 23.97 19.90 38.43
C VAL A 478 24.60 20.87 39.43
N VAL A 479 24.57 22.18 39.17
CA VAL A 479 25.07 23.20 40.10
C VAL A 479 24.28 23.16 41.42
N ALA A 480 22.95 23.08 41.35
CA ALA A 480 22.11 22.97 42.54
C ALA A 480 22.43 21.71 43.36
N ALA A 481 22.62 20.56 42.71
CA ALA A 481 23.01 19.32 43.38
C ALA A 481 24.38 19.44 44.06
N VAL A 482 25.37 20.05 43.40
CA VAL A 482 26.70 20.30 43.98
C VAL A 482 26.61 21.24 45.18
N VAL A 483 25.80 22.29 45.11
CA VAL A 483 25.57 23.22 46.23
C VAL A 483 24.95 22.49 47.42
N VAL A 484 23.94 21.64 47.19
CA VAL A 484 23.33 20.82 48.26
C VAL A 484 24.37 19.90 48.90
N ILE A 485 25.20 19.23 48.11
CA ILE A 485 26.28 18.37 48.62
C ILE A 485 27.26 19.19 49.49
N ILE A 486 27.68 20.38 49.04
CA ILE A 486 28.57 21.26 49.80
C ILE A 486 27.92 21.68 51.12
N ILE A 487 26.64 22.07 51.11
CA ILE A 487 25.89 22.45 52.33
C ILE A 487 25.85 21.28 53.31
N VAL A 488 25.56 20.06 52.84
CA VAL A 488 25.55 18.86 53.68
C VAL A 488 26.92 18.61 54.28
N ILE A 489 28.00 18.68 53.49
CA ILE A 489 29.38 18.53 53.97
C ILE A 489 29.72 19.57 55.03
N LEU A 490 29.38 20.84 54.79
CA LEU A 490 29.62 21.94 55.74
C LEU A 490 28.82 21.76 57.04
N THR A 491 27.58 21.29 56.94
CA THR A 491 26.73 21.04 58.11
C THR A 491 27.30 19.89 58.94
N ILE A 492 27.70 18.79 58.30
CA ILE A 492 28.39 17.67 58.97
C ILE A 492 29.68 18.16 59.65
N PHE A 493 30.47 19.00 58.97
CA PHE A 493 31.70 19.56 59.52
C PHE A 493 31.44 20.47 60.73
N MET A 494 30.45 21.36 60.65
CA MET A 494 30.05 22.23 61.77
C MET A 494 29.53 21.42 62.97
N VAL A 495 28.70 20.40 62.74
CA VAL A 495 28.21 19.51 63.81
C VAL A 495 29.36 18.77 64.47
N ARG A 496 30.33 18.25 63.69
CA ARG A 496 31.55 17.62 64.23
C ARG A 496 32.37 18.61 65.07
N ARG A 497 32.59 19.82 64.56
CA ARG A 497 33.36 20.86 65.28
C ARG A 497 32.69 21.27 66.59
N ASN A 498 31.36 21.41 66.61
CA ASN A 498 30.61 21.72 67.82
C ASN A 498 30.66 20.57 68.84
N ARG A 499 30.62 19.31 68.40
CA ARG A 499 30.81 18.17 69.31
C ARG A 499 32.19 18.15 69.96
N VAL A 500 33.26 18.47 69.23
CA VAL A 500 34.62 18.58 69.79
C VAL A 500 34.70 19.74 70.80
N ARG A 501 34.13 20.90 70.46
CA ARG A 501 34.15 22.08 71.33
C ARG A 501 33.33 21.88 72.62
N ASN A 502 32.17 21.22 72.54
CA ASN A 502 31.36 20.88 73.71
C ASN A 502 31.94 19.70 74.51
N GLY A 503 32.68 18.81 73.86
CA GLY A 503 33.44 17.75 74.53
C GLY A 503 34.57 18.28 75.42
N HIS A 504 35.18 19.42 75.08
CA HIS A 504 36.16 20.07 75.96
C HIS A 504 35.52 20.80 77.15
N ILE A 505 34.32 21.36 77.01
CA ILE A 505 33.63 22.05 78.12
C ILE A 505 33.24 21.07 79.24
N ASN A 506 32.98 19.79 78.91
CA ASN A 506 32.70 18.77 79.93
C ASN A 506 33.96 18.22 80.65
N MET A 507 35.17 18.36 80.09
CA MET A 507 36.39 17.96 80.80
C MET A 507 36.88 19.02 81.81
N ASP A 508 36.61 20.30 81.58
CA ASP A 508 36.95 21.36 82.56
C ASP A 508 36.01 21.40 83.77
N ILE A 509 34.78 20.90 83.65
CA ILE A 509 33.84 20.79 84.79
C ILE A 509 34.18 19.59 85.68
N ILE A 510 34.70 18.49 85.13
CA ILE A 510 35.11 17.31 85.92
C ILE A 510 36.40 17.57 86.71
N ASN A 511 37.31 18.43 86.22
CA ASN A 511 38.53 18.78 86.96
C ASN A 511 38.34 19.84 88.06
N LYS A 512 37.16 20.45 88.20
CA LYS A 512 36.87 21.44 89.26
C LYS A 512 36.17 20.86 90.49
N SER A 513 35.76 19.58 90.47
CA SER A 513 35.11 18.92 91.63
C SER A 513 36.06 18.01 92.43
N HIS A 514 37.38 18.23 92.38
CA HIS A 514 38.36 17.42 93.11
C HIS A 514 39.34 18.20 94.01
N ASN A 515 39.07 19.49 94.28
CA ASN A 515 39.94 20.32 95.13
C ASN A 515 39.27 20.92 96.38
N ASP A 516 38.10 20.42 96.79
CA ASP A 516 37.51 20.74 98.10
C ASP A 516 37.29 19.46 98.92
N VAL A 517 38.38 18.91 99.50
CA VAL A 517 38.40 18.11 100.74
C VAL A 517 39.69 18.42 101.50
#